data_AF-A0A147BFC2-F1
#
_entry.id   AF-A0A147BFC2-F1
#
_cell.length_a   1.000
_cell.length_b   1.000
_cell.length_c   1.000
_cell.angle_alpha   90.00
_cell.angle_beta   90.00
_cell.angle_gamma   90.00
#
_symmetry.space_group_name_H-M   'P 1'
#
loop_
_entity.id
_entity.type
_entity.pdbx_description
1 polymer ?
#
loop_
_entity_poly.entity_id
_entity_poly.type
_entity_poly.pdbx_seq_one_letter_code
_entity_poly.pdbx_strand_id
1 'polypeptide(L)'
;IIVDFLITMKVDCRIFILASTIFLGVCDPENASGDATTEDPFWTNVCKKAVRHYMGITMVVDSSFHKEQCESGFNRLLYLETFVQTVNLYFANLRCSNVKLVLIKVVNLTTAVESKFERFKNTTESRGRSLDALLTLGLFREWANNQSFFNISDVVYLLTSHPVFDFVKAYRLEMKAASYAYGRCSKRRVALGSDDGKTFSGVPAAVQQIANLLGFKWDDRRDTQGCTPDDGHVMSRNGERTKYPTFSECTKNSWKYGTQMGMGQSQCYILNMSLAVNASKTTPYTFFNCTEPCKNITQGSGNNALIMPAAMNERSNTMDICKTSCCPDYVKQLNNTIEGAPDGMPCGPHQVCLQQVCVKAPWPRREVSKVVTS
;
A
#
# COMPACT_ATOMS: atom_id res chain seq x y z
N ILE A 1 69.70 -24.85 17.02
CA ILE A 1 69.87 -23.97 15.83
C ILE A 1 68.75 -24.37 14.86
N ILE A 2 67.60 -23.72 14.73
CA ILE A 2 67.09 -22.44 15.22
C ILE A 2 65.65 -22.74 15.66
N VAL A 3 65.42 -22.64 16.96
CA VAL A 3 64.21 -22.06 17.54
C VAL A 3 64.55 -20.57 17.60
N ASP A 4 63.68 -19.72 17.08
CA ASP A 4 63.59 -18.26 17.29
C ASP A 4 63.25 -17.56 15.97
N PHE A 5 61.96 -17.26 15.78
CA PHE A 5 61.52 -15.95 15.27
C PHE A 5 60.00 -15.85 15.41
N LEU A 6 59.51 -15.40 16.57
CA LEU A 6 58.24 -14.68 16.74
C LEU A 6 58.11 -14.17 18.18
N ILE A 7 58.94 -13.17 18.51
CA ILE A 7 58.68 -12.18 19.57
C ILE A 7 59.24 -10.87 19.00
N THR A 8 58.46 -9.85 18.66
CA THR A 8 58.01 -8.79 19.58
C THR A 8 57.32 -7.72 18.74
N MET A 9 56.07 -7.37 19.04
CA MET A 9 55.61 -5.97 19.04
C MET A 9 54.33 -5.91 19.89
N LYS A 10 54.52 -5.35 21.07
CA LYS A 10 53.60 -5.24 22.20
C LYS A 10 53.03 -3.83 22.17
N VAL A 11 51.71 -3.67 22.02
CA VAL A 11 50.99 -2.44 22.36
C VAL A 11 49.67 -2.82 23.02
N ASP A 12 49.43 -2.21 24.17
CA ASP A 12 48.54 -2.63 25.24
C ASP A 12 47.04 -2.56 24.92
N CYS A 13 46.33 -3.66 25.14
CA CYS A 13 44.86 -3.69 25.23
C CYS A 13 44.49 -3.89 26.70
N ARG A 14 44.15 -2.80 27.41
CA ARG A 14 43.65 -2.88 28.78
C ARG A 14 42.16 -3.22 28.78
N ILE A 15 41.92 -4.46 29.16
CA ILE A 15 40.64 -5.03 29.61
C ILE A 15 40.12 -4.23 30.80
N PHE A 16 38.89 -3.71 30.72
CA PHE A 16 38.05 -3.43 31.88
C PHE A 16 36.87 -4.38 31.87
N ILE A 17 36.93 -5.36 32.79
CA ILE A 17 35.84 -6.23 33.18
C ILE A 17 34.90 -5.40 34.07
N LEU A 18 33.61 -5.32 33.71
CA LEU A 18 32.55 -5.09 34.69
C LEU A 18 31.39 -6.07 34.45
N ALA A 19 31.37 -7.07 35.33
CA ALA A 19 30.30 -7.94 35.81
C ALA A 19 28.90 -7.92 35.14
N SER A 20 28.57 -9.10 34.60
CA SER A 20 27.40 -9.93 34.89
C SER A 20 26.12 -9.29 35.45
N THR A 21 24.99 -9.51 34.75
CA THR A 21 23.82 -10.21 35.32
C THR A 21 23.06 -10.94 34.21
N ILE A 22 23.00 -12.26 34.32
CA ILE A 22 22.11 -13.14 33.56
C ILE A 22 20.81 -13.20 34.38
N PHE A 23 19.69 -12.77 33.81
CA PHE A 23 18.37 -13.15 34.32
C PHE A 23 17.82 -14.26 33.44
N LEU A 24 17.93 -15.50 33.94
CA LEU A 24 17.10 -16.62 33.53
C LEU A 24 15.68 -16.36 34.06
N GLY A 25 14.74 -16.07 33.16
CA GLY A 25 13.32 -15.98 33.43
C GLY A 25 12.61 -17.15 32.76
N VAL A 26 12.16 -18.08 33.59
CA VAL A 26 11.41 -19.31 33.27
C VAL A 26 10.12 -19.00 32.50
N CYS A 27 9.85 -19.76 31.44
CA CYS A 27 8.54 -19.85 30.81
C CYS A 27 7.65 -20.79 31.63
N ASP A 28 6.44 -20.37 31.98
CA ASP A 28 5.29 -21.28 32.07
C ASP A 28 3.99 -20.54 31.71
N PRO A 29 2.96 -21.26 31.19
CA PRO A 29 1.85 -20.66 30.45
C PRO A 29 0.55 -20.50 31.25
N GLU A 30 -0.36 -19.74 30.63
CA GLU A 30 -1.83 -19.66 30.81
C GLU A 30 -2.48 -18.55 31.69
N ASN A 31 -3.53 -17.99 31.05
CA ASN A 31 -4.70 -17.27 31.55
C ASN A 31 -4.69 -15.74 31.74
N ALA A 32 -5.01 -15.08 30.62
CA ALA A 32 -6.22 -14.28 30.37
C ALA A 32 -6.56 -13.01 31.19
N SER A 33 -7.04 -12.03 30.41
CA SER A 33 -7.77 -10.80 30.75
C SER A 33 -6.91 -9.56 31.09
N GLY A 34 -7.17 -8.47 30.37
CA GLY A 34 -6.62 -7.15 30.68
C GLY A 34 -6.24 -6.35 29.45
N ASP A 35 -7.22 -5.65 28.89
CA ASP A 35 -7.05 -4.58 27.91
C ASP A 35 -6.16 -3.45 28.47
N ALA A 36 -5.08 -3.16 27.76
CA ALA A 36 -4.26 -1.93 27.73
C ALA A 36 -2.82 -2.31 27.34
N THR A 37 -2.51 -2.31 26.04
CA THR A 37 -1.13 -2.53 25.59
C THR A 37 -0.23 -1.39 26.07
N THR A 38 0.53 -1.61 27.14
CA THR A 38 1.73 -0.83 27.44
C THR A 38 2.69 -1.03 26.27
N GLU A 39 2.79 -0.04 25.38
CA GLU A 39 3.76 -0.12 24.28
C GLU A 39 5.17 -0.22 24.88
N ASP A 40 5.86 -1.30 24.52
CA ASP A 40 7.26 -1.55 24.85
C ASP A 40 8.14 -0.29 24.62
N PRO A 41 8.87 0.20 25.65
CA PRO A 41 9.71 1.40 25.57
C PRO A 41 10.70 1.39 24.40
N PHE A 42 11.14 0.22 23.96
CA PHE A 42 11.98 0.05 22.78
C PHE A 42 11.26 0.55 21.52
N TRP A 43 10.02 0.11 21.31
CA TRP A 43 9.22 0.46 20.14
C TRP A 43 8.82 1.93 20.12
N THR A 44 8.55 2.53 21.27
CA THR A 44 8.30 3.98 21.35
C THR A 44 9.52 4.77 20.86
N ASN A 45 10.74 4.37 21.25
CA ASN A 45 11.96 5.04 20.82
C ASN A 45 12.26 4.82 19.33
N VAL A 46 12.07 3.59 18.84
CA VAL A 46 12.18 3.24 17.41
C VAL A 46 11.18 4.06 16.59
N CYS A 47 9.90 4.13 16.99
CA CYS A 47 8.87 4.93 16.32
C CYS A 47 9.15 6.44 16.37
N LYS A 48 9.74 6.95 17.46
CA LYS A 48 10.14 8.37 17.57
C LYS A 48 11.28 8.72 16.60
N LYS A 49 12.19 7.79 16.36
CA LYS A 49 13.35 7.96 15.46
C LYS A 49 13.03 7.59 14.00
N ALA A 50 12.05 6.72 13.79
CA ALA A 50 11.60 6.34 12.47
C ALA A 50 10.92 7.54 11.81
N VAL A 51 11.52 8.03 10.73
CA VAL A 51 11.00 9.19 10.04
C VAL A 51 9.77 8.77 9.23
N ARG A 52 8.71 9.58 9.27
CA ARG A 52 7.52 9.34 8.43
C ARG A 52 7.93 9.40 6.96
N HIS A 53 7.48 8.41 6.18
CA HIS A 53 7.81 8.27 4.78
C HIS A 53 6.77 9.00 3.94
N TYR A 54 6.82 10.34 3.95
CA TYR A 54 6.02 11.15 3.03
C TYR A 54 6.69 11.18 1.67
N MET A 55 5.96 10.78 0.63
CA MET A 55 6.51 10.58 -0.71
C MET A 55 5.62 11.24 -1.76
N GLY A 56 6.23 12.04 -2.63
CA GLY A 56 5.56 12.64 -3.77
C GLY A 56 5.39 11.61 -4.89
N ILE A 57 4.14 11.26 -5.21
CA ILE A 57 3.82 10.43 -6.36
C ILE A 57 3.40 11.30 -7.55
N THR A 58 4.03 11.06 -8.70
CA THR A 58 3.55 11.58 -9.98
C THR A 58 2.81 10.49 -10.71
N MET A 59 1.54 10.73 -11.02
CA MET A 59 0.72 9.85 -11.84
C MET A 59 0.92 10.20 -13.31
N VAL A 60 1.30 9.23 -14.11
CA VAL A 60 1.38 9.31 -15.56
C VAL A 60 0.20 8.55 -16.12
N VAL A 61 -0.63 9.18 -16.93
CA VAL A 61 -1.84 8.55 -17.51
C VAL A 61 -1.72 8.51 -19.02
N ASP A 62 -2.00 7.34 -19.60
CA ASP A 62 -1.99 7.13 -21.04
C ASP A 62 -3.32 7.51 -21.70
N SER A 63 -3.35 7.45 -23.03
CA SER A 63 -4.52 7.73 -23.85
C SER A 63 -5.66 6.73 -23.62
N SER A 64 -5.34 5.48 -23.26
CA SER A 64 -6.36 4.45 -22.97
C SER A 64 -7.13 4.79 -21.69
N PHE A 65 -6.44 5.14 -20.62
CA PHE A 65 -7.06 5.60 -19.37
C PHE A 65 -7.80 6.92 -19.55
N HIS A 66 -7.23 7.85 -20.33
CA HIS A 66 -7.90 9.10 -20.67
C HIS A 66 -9.25 8.84 -21.34
N LYS A 67 -9.33 7.87 -22.25
CA LYS A 67 -10.56 7.51 -22.94
C LYS A 67 -11.62 6.99 -21.95
N GLU A 68 -11.25 6.06 -21.08
CA GLU A 68 -12.19 5.51 -20.08
C GLU A 68 -12.70 6.60 -19.11
N GLN A 69 -11.83 7.55 -18.70
CA GLN A 69 -12.22 8.70 -17.89
C GLN A 69 -13.18 9.65 -18.62
N CYS A 70 -13.00 9.87 -19.92
CA CYS A 70 -13.93 10.66 -20.71
C CYS A 70 -15.30 9.99 -20.82
N GLU A 71 -15.34 8.66 -20.95
CA GLU A 71 -16.58 7.89 -21.00
C GLU A 71 -17.31 7.88 -19.66
N SER A 72 -16.59 7.82 -18.54
CA SER A 72 -17.19 7.86 -17.20
C SER A 72 -17.71 9.25 -16.80
N GLY A 73 -17.14 10.31 -17.39
CA GLY A 73 -17.49 11.70 -17.07
C GLY A 73 -16.96 12.18 -15.71
N PHE A 74 -16.11 11.38 -15.06
CA PHE A 74 -15.56 11.73 -13.76
C PHE A 74 -14.50 12.83 -13.84
N ASN A 75 -14.36 13.62 -12.78
CA ASN A 75 -13.25 14.56 -12.66
C ASN A 75 -11.95 13.76 -12.47
N ARG A 76 -11.12 13.74 -13.51
CA ARG A 76 -9.85 12.99 -13.53
C ARG A 76 -8.92 13.32 -12.37
N LEU A 77 -8.77 14.60 -12.00
CA LEU A 77 -7.87 14.98 -10.91
C LEU A 77 -8.39 14.41 -9.58
N LEU A 78 -9.68 14.58 -9.30
CA LEU A 78 -10.33 14.03 -8.11
C LEU A 78 -10.26 12.49 -8.09
N TYR A 79 -10.41 11.84 -9.24
CA TYR A 79 -10.25 10.38 -9.35
C TYR A 79 -8.83 9.96 -8.96
N LEU A 80 -7.80 10.59 -9.54
CA LEU A 80 -6.40 10.24 -9.23
C LEU A 80 -6.03 10.56 -7.77
N GLU A 81 -6.55 11.65 -7.20
CA GLU A 81 -6.40 11.95 -5.77
C GLU A 81 -7.06 10.88 -4.90
N THR A 82 -8.28 10.47 -5.24
CA THR A 82 -9.01 9.39 -4.56
C THR A 82 -8.26 8.06 -4.68
N PHE A 83 -7.70 7.75 -5.85
CA PHE A 83 -6.89 6.57 -6.08
C PHE A 83 -5.69 6.52 -5.13
N VAL A 84 -4.89 7.60 -5.09
CA VAL A 84 -3.72 7.70 -4.19
C VAL A 84 -4.13 7.66 -2.72
N GLN A 85 -5.24 8.30 -2.36
CA GLN A 85 -5.75 8.28 -1.00
C GLN A 85 -6.24 6.88 -0.58
N THR A 86 -6.80 6.11 -1.50
CA THR A 86 -7.19 4.70 -1.26
C THR A 86 -5.95 3.84 -1.05
N VAL A 87 -4.91 4.02 -1.87
CA VAL A 87 -3.62 3.34 -1.67
C VAL A 87 -3.08 3.62 -0.26
N ASN A 88 -3.14 4.87 0.21
CA ASN A 88 -2.70 5.24 1.56
C ASN A 88 -3.44 4.48 2.69
N LEU A 89 -4.70 4.06 2.50
CA LEU A 89 -5.44 3.28 3.50
C LEU A 89 -4.76 1.93 3.80
N TYR A 90 -4.20 1.28 2.78
CA TYR A 90 -3.50 0.01 2.94
C TYR A 90 -2.21 0.13 3.76
N PHE A 91 -1.51 1.27 3.63
CA PHE A 91 -0.28 1.56 4.37
C PHE A 91 -0.54 2.10 5.79
N ALA A 92 -1.79 2.44 6.12
CA ALA A 92 -2.12 3.14 7.35
C ALA A 92 -1.86 2.31 8.62
N ASN A 93 -1.93 0.97 8.53
CA ASN A 93 -1.73 0.07 9.66
C ASN A 93 -0.28 -0.47 9.78
N LEU A 94 0.70 0.30 9.31
CA LEU A 94 2.12 -0.03 9.46
C LEU A 94 2.71 0.60 10.73
N ARG A 95 3.36 -0.22 11.55
CA ARG A 95 3.98 0.22 12.81
C ARG A 95 5.23 1.06 12.54
N CYS A 96 5.39 2.16 13.27
CA CYS A 96 6.56 3.06 13.23
C CYS A 96 6.91 3.67 11.87
N SER A 97 6.12 3.47 10.83
CA SER A 97 6.42 3.99 9.51
C SER A 97 5.12 4.20 8.75
N ASN A 98 4.62 5.43 8.82
CA ASN A 98 3.47 5.82 8.03
C ASN A 98 3.99 6.20 6.64
N VAL A 99 4.01 5.21 5.75
CA VAL A 99 4.13 5.45 4.32
C VAL A 99 2.90 6.26 3.92
N LYS A 100 3.13 7.49 3.44
CA LYS A 100 2.08 8.38 2.98
C LYS A 100 2.46 8.98 1.65
N LEU A 101 1.72 8.62 0.62
CA LEU A 101 1.85 9.16 -0.71
C LEU A 101 1.07 10.47 -0.81
N VAL A 102 1.64 11.43 -1.52
CA VAL A 102 1.03 12.72 -1.83
C VAL A 102 1.09 12.88 -3.34
N LEU A 103 -0.07 13.06 -3.98
CA LEU A 103 -0.10 13.38 -5.40
C LEU A 103 0.52 14.76 -5.60
N ILE A 104 1.63 14.82 -6.33
CA ILE A 104 2.34 16.08 -6.61
C ILE A 104 2.14 16.56 -8.04
N LYS A 105 1.88 15.64 -8.97
CA LYS A 105 1.76 15.94 -10.39
C LYS A 105 0.97 14.87 -11.12
N VAL A 106 0.26 15.30 -12.16
CA VAL A 106 -0.36 14.43 -13.16
C VAL A 106 0.26 14.75 -14.52
N VAL A 107 0.69 13.73 -15.25
CA VAL A 107 1.26 13.86 -16.60
C VAL A 107 0.37 13.09 -17.56
N ASN A 108 -0.31 13.80 -18.45
CA ASN A 108 -1.08 13.18 -19.51
C ASN A 108 -0.17 12.91 -20.71
N LEU A 109 -0.19 11.68 -21.19
CA LEU A 109 0.59 11.28 -22.34
C LEU A 109 -0.18 11.53 -23.64
N THR A 110 0.57 11.50 -24.73
CA THR A 110 0.03 11.37 -26.08
C THR A 110 0.46 10.03 -26.64
N THR A 111 -0.29 9.51 -27.61
CA THR A 111 0.05 8.26 -28.31
C THR A 111 1.45 8.27 -28.91
N ALA A 112 1.94 9.43 -29.35
CA ALA A 112 3.31 9.60 -29.82
C ALA A 112 4.36 9.36 -28.73
N VAL A 113 4.09 9.80 -27.49
CA VAL A 113 4.98 9.55 -26.35
C VAL A 113 4.85 8.12 -25.85
N GLU A 114 3.63 7.59 -25.74
CA GLU A 114 3.32 6.22 -25.34
C GLU A 114 4.09 5.20 -26.19
N SER A 115 4.13 5.41 -27.52
CA SER A 115 4.84 4.54 -28.46
C SER A 115 6.34 4.37 -28.16
N LYS A 116 6.95 5.26 -27.37
CA LYS A 116 8.36 5.17 -26.99
C LYS A 116 8.62 4.04 -26.01
N PHE A 117 7.67 3.75 -25.12
CA PHE A 117 7.84 2.75 -24.06
C PHE A 117 6.78 1.67 -23.99
N GLU A 118 5.54 1.92 -24.41
CA GLU A 118 4.50 0.91 -24.37
C GLU A 118 4.76 -0.15 -25.43
N ARG A 119 4.79 -1.40 -24.98
CA ARG A 119 4.98 -2.56 -25.84
C ARG A 119 3.85 -3.51 -25.61
N PHE A 120 3.30 -3.99 -26.71
CA PHE A 120 2.12 -4.83 -26.69
C PHE A 120 2.41 -6.15 -27.38
N LYS A 121 1.76 -7.19 -26.90
CA LYS A 121 1.77 -8.53 -27.48
C LYS A 121 0.37 -9.11 -27.42
N ASN A 122 0.08 -10.03 -28.34
CA ASN A 122 -1.17 -10.77 -28.35
C ASN A 122 -0.97 -12.08 -27.58
N THR A 123 -1.96 -12.49 -26.79
CA THR A 123 -2.04 -13.86 -26.25
C THR A 123 -3.34 -14.51 -26.68
N THR A 124 -3.37 -15.84 -26.65
CA THR A 124 -4.61 -16.62 -26.84
C THR A 124 -5.59 -16.42 -25.68
N GLU A 125 -5.10 -16.03 -24.49
CA GLU A 125 -5.90 -15.84 -23.27
C GLU A 125 -6.38 -14.40 -23.08
N SER A 126 -5.66 -13.41 -23.60
CA SER A 126 -6.11 -12.03 -23.58
C SER A 126 -7.10 -11.82 -24.71
N ARG A 127 -8.27 -11.25 -24.39
CA ARG A 127 -9.26 -10.80 -25.38
C ARG A 127 -8.74 -9.53 -26.08
N GLY A 128 -7.64 -9.66 -26.83
CA GLY A 128 -7.05 -8.58 -27.62
C GLY A 128 -5.58 -8.29 -27.31
N ARG A 129 -5.17 -7.05 -27.59
CA ARG A 129 -3.79 -6.57 -27.49
C ARG A 129 -3.50 -6.19 -26.03
N SER A 130 -2.53 -6.88 -25.40
CA SER A 130 -2.17 -6.66 -24.00
C SER A 130 -0.79 -6.02 -23.87
N LEU A 131 -0.62 -5.20 -22.83
CA LEU A 131 0.63 -4.52 -22.53
C LEU A 131 1.62 -5.51 -21.90
N ASP A 132 2.84 -5.58 -22.45
CA ASP A 132 3.95 -6.34 -21.90
C ASP A 132 4.54 -5.59 -20.70
N ALA A 133 4.28 -6.11 -19.50
CA ALA A 133 4.60 -5.41 -18.26
C ALA A 133 6.09 -5.14 -18.11
N LEU A 134 6.94 -6.14 -18.34
CA LEU A 134 8.38 -6.06 -18.07
C LEU A 134 9.10 -5.22 -19.11
N LEU A 135 8.77 -5.40 -20.39
CA LEU A 135 9.39 -4.62 -21.45
C LEU A 135 8.94 -3.14 -21.37
N THR A 136 7.64 -2.91 -21.11
CA THR A 136 7.12 -1.55 -20.93
C THR A 136 7.75 -0.88 -19.73
N LEU A 137 7.84 -1.54 -18.57
CA LEU A 137 8.48 -0.98 -17.37
C LEU A 137 9.93 -0.59 -17.62
N GLY A 138 10.69 -1.44 -18.34
CA GLY A 138 12.08 -1.17 -18.69
C GLY A 138 12.24 0.09 -19.54
N LEU A 139 11.44 0.24 -20.60
CA LEU A 139 11.48 1.40 -21.48
C LEU A 139 10.91 2.66 -20.80
N PHE A 140 9.86 2.50 -19.99
CA PHE A 140 9.24 3.58 -19.22
C PHE A 140 10.23 4.16 -18.22
N ARG A 141 11.04 3.32 -17.58
CA ARG A 141 12.16 3.74 -16.73
C ARG A 141 13.13 4.65 -17.47
N GLU A 142 13.59 4.23 -18.65
CA GLU A 142 14.55 5.01 -19.44
C GLU A 142 13.93 6.35 -19.87
N TRP A 143 12.69 6.33 -20.37
CA TRP A 143 11.98 7.54 -20.73
C TRP A 143 11.82 8.50 -19.55
N ALA A 144 11.36 8.00 -18.39
CA ALA A 144 11.09 8.80 -17.20
C ALA A 144 12.38 9.42 -16.63
N ASN A 145 13.50 8.68 -16.61
CA ASN A 145 14.77 9.23 -16.12
C ASN A 145 15.35 10.33 -17.01
N ASN A 146 14.91 10.40 -18.27
CA ASN A 146 15.29 11.47 -19.19
C ASN A 146 14.38 12.70 -19.10
N GLN A 147 13.34 12.68 -18.26
CA GLN A 147 12.48 13.84 -18.05
C GLN A 147 12.83 14.56 -16.74
N SER A 148 13.38 15.76 -16.86
CA SER A 148 13.76 16.60 -15.71
C SER A 148 12.60 16.92 -14.77
N PHE A 149 11.37 16.97 -15.28
CA PHE A 149 10.20 17.26 -14.47
C PHE A 149 9.78 16.15 -13.51
N PHE A 150 10.35 14.94 -13.62
CA PHE A 150 10.18 13.90 -12.61
C PHE A 150 11.21 14.02 -11.48
N ASN A 151 12.16 14.96 -11.51
CA ASN A 151 13.19 15.08 -10.47
C ASN A 151 12.63 15.39 -9.08
N ILE A 152 11.38 15.84 -8.99
CA ILE A 152 10.69 16.12 -7.72
C ILE A 152 9.85 14.93 -7.21
N SER A 153 9.82 13.80 -7.93
CA SER A 153 8.95 12.66 -7.59
C SER A 153 9.71 11.55 -6.87
N ASP A 154 9.13 11.04 -5.80
CA ASP A 154 9.63 9.85 -5.10
C ASP A 154 9.17 8.57 -5.80
N VAL A 155 7.98 8.62 -6.41
CA VAL A 155 7.38 7.54 -7.20
C VAL A 155 6.83 8.12 -8.50
N VAL A 156 7.08 7.43 -9.61
CA VAL A 156 6.45 7.72 -10.91
C VAL A 156 5.64 6.51 -11.30
N TYR A 157 4.32 6.68 -11.41
CA TYR A 157 3.38 5.56 -11.61
C TYR A 157 2.63 5.74 -12.93
N LEU A 158 2.82 4.82 -13.88
CA LEU A 158 2.04 4.75 -15.12
C LEU A 158 0.72 4.02 -14.86
N LEU A 159 -0.39 4.72 -15.09
CA LEU A 159 -1.74 4.17 -15.02
C LEU A 159 -2.30 4.05 -16.43
N THR A 160 -2.75 2.85 -16.79
CA THR A 160 -3.29 2.51 -18.11
C THR A 160 -4.61 1.77 -17.96
N SER A 161 -5.48 1.81 -18.97
CA SER A 161 -6.65 0.92 -19.04
C SER A 161 -6.42 -0.30 -19.93
N HIS A 162 -5.21 -0.47 -20.47
CA HIS A 162 -4.84 -1.70 -21.14
C HIS A 162 -4.71 -2.87 -20.16
N PRO A 163 -5.13 -4.10 -20.54
CA PRO A 163 -4.77 -5.31 -19.81
C PRO A 163 -3.25 -5.48 -19.79
N VAL A 164 -2.69 -5.81 -18.63
CA VAL A 164 -1.24 -5.97 -18.43
C VAL A 164 -0.93 -7.45 -18.17
N PHE A 165 0.11 -7.98 -18.82
CA PHE A 165 0.45 -9.41 -18.78
C PHE A 165 1.96 -9.63 -18.62
N ASP A 166 2.33 -10.73 -17.96
CA ASP A 166 3.68 -11.27 -18.01
C ASP A 166 3.85 -12.09 -19.29
N PHE A 167 4.86 -11.75 -20.10
CA PHE A 167 5.20 -12.55 -21.28
C PHE A 167 6.51 -13.34 -21.12
N VAL A 168 7.17 -13.22 -19.97
CA VAL A 168 8.46 -13.88 -19.69
C VAL A 168 8.25 -15.23 -19.02
N LYS A 169 7.20 -15.39 -18.21
CA LYS A 169 6.86 -16.70 -17.62
C LYS A 169 6.19 -17.63 -18.64
N ALA A 170 6.55 -18.91 -18.58
CA ALA A 170 6.02 -19.97 -19.46
C ALA A 170 4.48 -20.04 -19.50
N TYR A 171 3.83 -19.60 -18.42
CA TYR A 171 2.38 -19.65 -18.24
C TYR A 171 1.64 -18.36 -18.61
N ARG A 172 2.34 -17.32 -19.09
CA ARG A 172 1.75 -16.03 -19.55
C ARG A 172 0.62 -15.49 -18.64
N LEU A 173 0.91 -15.40 -17.35
CA LEU A 173 -0.07 -15.03 -16.34
C LEU A 173 -0.46 -13.56 -16.46
N GLU A 174 -1.73 -13.25 -16.21
CA GLU A 174 -2.20 -11.88 -16.03
C GLU A 174 -1.38 -11.23 -14.91
N MET A 175 -0.69 -10.14 -15.22
CA MET A 175 0.06 -9.33 -14.26
C MET A 175 -0.57 -7.94 -14.32
N LYS A 176 -1.49 -7.58 -13.42
CA LYS A 176 -2.15 -6.27 -13.56
C LYS A 176 -1.22 -5.08 -13.33
N ALA A 177 0.01 -5.30 -12.87
CA ALA A 177 1.00 -4.26 -12.60
C ALA A 177 2.44 -4.81 -12.52
N ALA A 178 3.43 -3.90 -12.58
CA ALA A 178 4.85 -4.21 -12.39
C ALA A 178 5.65 -3.03 -11.82
N SER A 179 6.68 -3.32 -11.02
CA SER A 179 7.66 -2.35 -10.51
C SER A 179 9.02 -3.00 -10.24
N TYR A 180 10.03 -2.17 -10.01
CA TYR A 180 11.32 -2.63 -9.50
C TYR A 180 11.27 -2.77 -7.98
N ALA A 181 11.71 -3.90 -7.45
CA ALA A 181 11.95 -4.05 -6.02
C ALA A 181 13.05 -3.07 -5.55
N TYR A 182 12.87 -2.49 -4.36
CA TYR A 182 13.82 -1.53 -3.76
C TYR A 182 14.16 -0.35 -4.70
N GLY A 183 13.22 0.05 -5.56
CA GLY A 183 13.40 1.16 -6.50
C GLY A 183 13.40 2.54 -5.85
N ARG A 184 12.98 2.66 -4.58
CA ARG A 184 12.97 3.93 -3.83
C ARG A 184 14.29 4.69 -3.95
N CYS A 185 14.24 6.01 -4.09
CA CYS A 185 15.42 6.89 -4.15
C CYS A 185 16.45 6.54 -5.23
N SER A 186 15.99 5.97 -6.35
CA SER A 186 16.88 5.61 -7.45
C SER A 186 16.22 5.87 -8.79
N LYS A 187 16.97 5.65 -9.87
CA LYS A 187 16.45 5.63 -11.25
C LYS A 187 15.40 4.53 -11.49
N ARG A 188 15.19 3.61 -10.54
CA ARG A 188 14.20 2.53 -10.59
C ARG A 188 12.89 2.86 -9.88
N ARG A 189 12.65 4.12 -9.51
CA ARG A 189 11.44 4.62 -8.84
C ARG A 189 10.17 4.65 -9.70
N VAL A 190 10.07 3.74 -10.66
CA VAL A 190 8.95 3.64 -11.60
C VAL A 190 8.13 2.39 -11.33
N ALA A 191 6.82 2.49 -11.54
CA ALA A 191 5.87 1.39 -11.53
C ALA A 191 4.81 1.62 -12.60
N LEU A 192 4.11 0.56 -13.00
CA LEU A 192 2.95 0.64 -13.88
C LEU A 192 1.83 -0.28 -13.39
N GLY A 193 0.59 0.05 -13.70
CA GLY A 193 -0.56 -0.82 -13.45
C GLY A 193 -1.82 -0.45 -14.23
N SER A 194 -2.72 -1.42 -14.33
CA SER A 194 -4.01 -1.30 -15.02
C SER A 194 -5.11 -0.81 -14.08
N ASP A 195 -5.96 0.08 -14.56
CA ASP A 195 -7.18 0.55 -13.90
C ASP A 195 -8.27 0.84 -14.94
N ASP A 196 -9.53 0.54 -14.61
CA ASP A 196 -10.66 0.74 -15.52
C ASP A 196 -11.17 2.20 -15.59
N GLY A 197 -10.58 3.12 -14.82
CA GLY A 197 -10.99 4.52 -14.77
C GLY A 197 -12.39 4.76 -14.19
N LYS A 198 -13.03 3.73 -13.64
CA LYS A 198 -14.45 3.75 -13.22
C LYS A 198 -14.63 3.31 -11.77
N THR A 199 -13.87 2.33 -11.31
CA THR A 199 -14.14 1.61 -10.05
C THR A 199 -12.95 1.56 -9.10
N PHE A 200 -11.83 2.20 -9.46
CA PHE A 200 -10.55 2.13 -8.75
C PHE A 200 -9.98 0.70 -8.71
N SER A 201 -10.26 -0.11 -9.73
CA SER A 201 -9.86 -1.53 -9.79
C SER A 201 -8.35 -1.77 -9.78
N GLY A 202 -7.55 -0.75 -10.12
CA GLY A 202 -6.10 -0.78 -10.09
C GLY A 202 -5.47 -0.52 -8.72
N VAL A 203 -6.23 -0.09 -7.71
CA VAL A 203 -5.70 0.22 -6.37
C VAL A 203 -4.93 -0.95 -5.73
N PRO A 204 -5.45 -2.20 -5.72
CA PRO A 204 -4.71 -3.34 -5.16
C PRO A 204 -3.34 -3.53 -5.81
N ALA A 205 -3.30 -3.41 -7.14
CA ALA A 205 -2.09 -3.54 -7.93
C ALA A 205 -1.10 -2.41 -7.62
N ALA A 206 -1.58 -1.17 -7.49
CA ALA A 206 -0.75 -0.03 -7.11
C ALA A 206 -0.16 -0.20 -5.70
N VAL A 207 -0.95 -0.62 -4.71
CA VAL A 207 -0.47 -0.88 -3.34
C VAL A 207 0.69 -1.86 -3.37
N GLN A 208 0.53 -2.98 -4.07
CA GLN A 208 1.56 -4.02 -4.16
C GLN A 208 2.84 -3.54 -4.83
N GLN A 209 2.71 -2.87 -5.97
CA GLN A 209 3.88 -2.41 -6.72
C GLN A 209 4.62 -1.27 -6.02
N ILE A 210 3.91 -0.39 -5.34
CA ILE A 210 4.51 0.66 -4.51
C ILE A 210 5.19 0.02 -3.29
N ALA A 211 4.56 -0.94 -2.62
CA ALA A 211 5.18 -1.69 -1.52
C ALA A 211 6.47 -2.38 -1.99
N ASN A 212 6.43 -3.10 -3.11
CA ASN A 212 7.61 -3.73 -3.72
C ASN A 212 8.72 -2.71 -4.01
N LEU A 213 8.37 -1.54 -4.58
CA LEU A 213 9.30 -0.43 -4.84
C LEU A 213 9.94 0.10 -3.56
N LEU A 214 9.19 0.15 -2.47
CA LEU A 214 9.70 0.53 -1.16
C LEU A 214 10.55 -0.56 -0.50
N GLY A 215 10.53 -1.79 -1.00
CA GLY A 215 11.30 -2.91 -0.47
C GLY A 215 10.54 -3.83 0.48
N PHE A 216 9.20 -3.78 0.45
CA PHE A 216 8.37 -4.80 1.07
C PHE A 216 8.57 -6.11 0.29
N LYS A 217 8.77 -7.22 1.01
CA LYS A 217 8.89 -8.53 0.37
C LYS A 217 7.52 -9.07 -0.03
N TRP A 218 7.51 -9.92 -1.05
CA TRP A 218 6.33 -10.69 -1.44
C TRP A 218 6.08 -11.81 -0.42
N ASP A 219 4.82 -12.20 -0.29
CA ASP A 219 4.39 -13.39 0.45
C ASP A 219 4.50 -14.60 -0.47
N ASP A 220 5.73 -14.96 -0.85
CA ASP A 220 6.06 -16.00 -1.84
C ASP A 220 6.76 -17.23 -1.24
N ARG A 221 6.87 -17.29 0.09
CA ARG A 221 7.49 -18.43 0.79
C ARG A 221 6.51 -19.60 0.79
N ARG A 222 6.94 -20.77 0.34
CA ARG A 222 6.05 -21.94 0.24
C ARG A 222 5.85 -22.68 1.55
N ASP A 223 6.75 -22.49 2.51
CA ASP A 223 6.88 -23.27 3.75
C ASP A 223 6.61 -22.44 5.01
N THR A 224 6.35 -21.15 4.87
CA THR A 224 6.11 -20.23 5.99
C THR A 224 4.63 -19.85 6.03
N GLN A 225 3.87 -20.47 6.93
CA GLN A 225 2.45 -20.17 7.14
C GLN A 225 2.24 -18.66 7.41
N GLY A 226 1.21 -18.08 6.79
CA GLY A 226 0.91 -16.66 6.85
C GLY A 226 1.72 -15.79 5.87
N CYS A 227 2.63 -16.39 5.10
CA CYS A 227 3.54 -15.70 4.18
C CYS A 227 3.65 -16.41 2.83
N THR A 228 2.66 -17.27 2.53
CA THR A 228 2.54 -17.98 1.27
C THR A 228 1.63 -17.24 0.29
N PRO A 229 1.68 -17.56 -1.01
CA PRO A 229 0.74 -17.02 -1.99
C PRO A 229 -0.73 -17.40 -1.69
N ASP A 230 -0.96 -18.53 -1.03
CA ASP A 230 -2.29 -19.07 -0.75
C ASP A 230 -2.92 -18.49 0.53
N ASP A 231 -2.11 -17.93 1.43
CA ASP A 231 -2.62 -17.19 2.59
C ASP A 231 -3.43 -15.95 2.16
N GLY A 232 -3.12 -15.40 0.97
CA GLY A 232 -3.95 -14.41 0.30
C GLY A 232 -3.90 -13.02 0.93
N HIS A 233 -2.75 -12.64 1.51
CA HIS A 233 -2.47 -11.27 1.94
C HIS A 233 -2.17 -10.35 0.75
N VAL A 234 -2.10 -9.03 0.99
CA VAL A 234 -1.96 -8.05 -0.10
C VAL A 234 -0.73 -8.31 -0.98
N MET A 235 0.36 -8.86 -0.45
CA MET A 235 1.59 -9.18 -1.20
C MET A 235 1.66 -10.64 -1.67
N SER A 236 0.54 -11.37 -1.71
CA SER A 236 0.51 -12.78 -2.14
C SER A 236 0.30 -12.98 -3.65
N ARG A 237 -0.42 -12.07 -4.32
CA ARG A 237 -0.79 -12.20 -5.74
C ARG A 237 -0.73 -10.88 -6.48
N ASN A 238 0.03 -10.82 -7.57
CA ASN A 238 0.26 -9.58 -8.29
C ASN A 238 -0.97 -9.10 -9.07
N GLY A 239 -1.52 -7.96 -8.66
CA GLY A 239 -2.58 -7.24 -9.33
C GLY A 239 -3.99 -7.70 -8.99
N GLU A 240 -4.13 -8.81 -8.28
CA GLU A 240 -5.44 -9.39 -7.96
C GLU A 240 -6.04 -8.82 -6.68
N ARG A 241 -7.37 -8.97 -6.54
CA ARG A 241 -8.00 -8.89 -5.23
C ARG A 241 -7.47 -10.03 -4.35
N THR A 242 -7.31 -9.72 -3.08
CA THR A 242 -6.70 -10.59 -2.08
C THR A 242 -7.74 -10.93 -1.02
N LYS A 243 -7.61 -12.12 -0.42
CA LYS A 243 -8.52 -12.56 0.65
C LYS A 243 -8.42 -11.66 1.88
N TYR A 244 -7.21 -11.18 2.17
CA TYR A 244 -6.92 -10.28 3.28
C TYR A 244 -6.18 -9.04 2.75
N PRO A 245 -6.88 -7.90 2.64
CA PRO A 245 -6.33 -6.65 2.10
C PRO A 245 -5.45 -5.91 3.12
N THR A 246 -4.60 -6.67 3.81
CA THR A 246 -3.61 -6.19 4.77
C THR A 246 -2.29 -6.87 4.49
N PHE A 247 -1.18 -6.16 4.75
CA PHE A 247 0.14 -6.78 4.75
C PHE A 247 0.23 -7.91 5.78
N SER A 248 0.80 -9.05 5.36
CA SER A 248 1.15 -10.15 6.25
C SER A 248 2.17 -9.71 7.30
N GLU A 249 2.36 -10.54 8.33
CA GLU A 249 3.38 -10.28 9.33
C GLU A 249 4.80 -10.41 8.75
N CYS A 250 5.05 -11.33 7.81
CA CYS A 250 6.35 -11.41 7.13
C CYS A 250 6.66 -10.15 6.32
N THR A 251 5.67 -9.67 5.57
CA THR A 251 5.80 -8.45 4.77
C THR A 251 6.08 -7.25 5.68
N LYS A 252 5.31 -7.08 6.76
CA LYS A 252 5.52 -6.02 7.77
C LYS A 252 6.91 -6.10 8.41
N ASN A 253 7.37 -7.30 8.76
CA ASN A 253 8.68 -7.50 9.36
C ASN A 253 9.83 -7.20 8.39
N SER A 254 9.67 -7.51 7.11
CA SER A 254 10.66 -7.13 6.08
C SER A 254 10.82 -5.61 5.96
N TRP A 255 9.70 -4.89 5.96
CA TRP A 255 9.70 -3.43 5.95
C TRP A 255 10.31 -2.85 7.23
N LYS A 256 9.92 -3.39 8.38
CA LYS A 256 10.43 -2.98 9.69
C LYS A 256 11.95 -3.14 9.79
N TYR A 257 12.48 -4.28 9.35
CA TYR A 257 13.92 -4.51 9.28
C TYR A 257 14.60 -3.48 8.35
N GLY A 258 14.06 -3.26 7.15
CA GLY A 258 14.59 -2.27 6.22
C GLY A 258 14.56 -0.83 6.76
N THR A 259 13.55 -0.49 7.56
CA THR A 259 13.42 0.82 8.22
C THR A 259 14.44 0.96 9.36
N GLN A 260 14.62 -0.08 10.16
CA GLN A 260 15.62 -0.12 11.25
C GLN A 260 17.04 0.02 10.71
N MET A 261 17.38 -0.71 9.65
CA MET A 261 18.70 -0.62 9.00
C MET A 261 18.95 0.74 8.34
N GLY A 262 17.90 1.48 7.99
CA GLY A 262 17.98 2.85 7.47
C GLY A 262 18.00 3.93 8.54
N MET A 263 17.87 3.59 9.84
CA MET A 263 17.88 4.59 10.91
C MET A 263 19.22 5.31 10.98
N GLY A 264 19.18 6.64 10.95
CA GLY A 264 20.37 7.48 10.96
C GLY A 264 20.92 7.83 9.56
N GLN A 265 20.37 7.26 8.48
CA GLN A 265 20.66 7.72 7.13
C GLN A 265 19.78 8.95 6.78
N SER A 266 20.34 9.89 6.02
CA SER A 266 19.56 11.02 5.50
C SER A 266 18.44 10.52 4.59
N GLN A 267 17.23 11.04 4.77
CA GLN A 267 16.13 10.73 3.86
C GLN A 267 16.47 11.21 2.45
N CYS A 268 16.26 10.33 1.49
CA CYS A 268 16.41 10.60 0.06
C CYS A 268 15.07 10.94 -0.60
N TYR A 269 14.00 11.04 0.20
CA TYR A 269 12.70 11.48 -0.30
C TYR A 269 12.75 12.97 -0.65
N ILE A 270 12.25 13.27 -1.84
CA ILE A 270 12.38 14.57 -2.49
C ILE A 270 11.20 15.47 -2.12
N LEU A 271 10.08 14.89 -1.67
CA LEU A 271 8.86 15.63 -1.39
C LEU A 271 9.12 16.85 -0.50
N ASN A 272 8.90 18.03 -1.10
CA ASN A 272 8.67 19.24 -0.35
C ASN A 272 7.16 19.35 -0.08
N MET A 273 6.75 19.34 1.19
CA MET A 273 5.34 19.47 1.60
C MET A 273 4.67 20.75 1.05
N SER A 274 5.46 21.78 0.70
CA SER A 274 4.96 22.99 0.05
C SER A 274 4.46 22.77 -1.38
N LEU A 275 4.84 21.65 -2.01
CA LEU A 275 4.43 21.22 -3.36
C LEU A 275 3.28 20.22 -3.34
N ALA A 276 2.80 19.84 -2.15
CA ALA A 276 1.68 18.93 -2.03
C ALA A 276 0.43 19.58 -2.61
N VAL A 277 -0.19 18.94 -3.62
CA VAL A 277 -1.60 19.22 -3.92
C VAL A 277 -2.38 18.91 -2.65
N ASN A 278 -3.34 19.77 -2.27
CA ASN A 278 -4.15 19.57 -1.07
C ASN A 278 -4.66 18.13 -1.07
N ALA A 279 -4.11 17.31 -0.18
CA ALA A 279 -4.40 15.89 -0.18
C ALA A 279 -5.89 15.69 0.11
N SER A 280 -6.64 15.36 -0.94
CA SER A 280 -8.04 15.02 -0.82
C SER A 280 -8.18 13.86 0.17
N LYS A 281 -9.13 13.97 1.09
CA LYS A 281 -9.47 12.89 2.02
C LYS A 281 -10.52 11.95 1.42
N THR A 282 -10.86 12.14 0.15
CA THR A 282 -11.87 11.37 -0.55
C THR A 282 -11.41 9.93 -0.72
N THR A 283 -12.25 9.00 -0.28
CA THR A 283 -12.19 7.57 -0.58
C THR A 283 -13.25 7.22 -1.61
N PRO A 284 -13.18 6.05 -2.28
CA PRO A 284 -14.20 5.58 -3.20
C PRO A 284 -15.62 5.64 -2.61
N TYR A 285 -15.78 5.30 -1.33
CA TYR A 285 -17.05 5.50 -0.61
C TYR A 285 -17.59 6.93 -0.66
N THR A 286 -16.76 7.93 -0.37
CA THR A 286 -17.17 9.34 -0.45
C THR A 286 -17.23 9.87 -1.88
N PHE A 287 -16.44 9.31 -2.79
CA PHE A 287 -16.40 9.69 -4.20
C PHE A 287 -17.73 9.38 -4.90
N PHE A 288 -18.27 8.18 -4.68
CA PHE A 288 -19.59 7.79 -5.19
C PHE A 288 -20.75 8.35 -4.37
N ASN A 289 -20.49 9.22 -3.39
CA ASN A 289 -21.49 9.79 -2.50
C ASN A 289 -22.45 8.73 -1.94
N CYS A 290 -21.91 7.58 -1.51
CA CYS A 290 -22.73 6.44 -1.10
C CYS A 290 -23.62 6.81 0.11
N THR A 291 -24.95 6.79 -0.08
CA THR A 291 -25.94 7.05 0.97
C THR A 291 -27.03 5.97 0.99
N GLU A 292 -27.39 5.48 2.20
CA GLU A 292 -28.43 4.49 2.52
C GLU A 292 -28.44 3.17 1.69
N PRO A 293 -28.48 1.99 2.32
CA PRO A 293 -28.94 1.71 3.69
C PRO A 293 -27.85 1.69 4.78
N CYS A 294 -26.59 1.97 4.45
CA CYS A 294 -25.47 1.69 5.38
C CYS A 294 -24.99 2.90 6.21
N LYS A 295 -25.62 4.07 6.07
CA LYS A 295 -25.41 5.21 6.98
C LYS A 295 -26.05 4.95 8.35
N ASN A 296 -27.24 4.33 8.39
CA ASN A 296 -27.90 3.97 9.64
C ASN A 296 -27.13 2.90 10.46
N ILE A 297 -26.46 1.95 9.79
CA ILE A 297 -25.64 0.93 10.46
C ILE A 297 -24.40 1.55 11.13
N THR A 298 -23.86 2.64 10.56
CA THR A 298 -22.67 3.32 11.09
C THR A 298 -23.00 4.43 12.10
N GLN A 299 -24.18 5.06 12.03
CA GLN A 299 -24.61 6.11 12.97
C GLN A 299 -25.26 5.59 14.27
N GLY A 300 -25.82 4.37 14.29
CA GLY A 300 -26.26 3.72 15.53
C GLY A 300 -25.11 3.31 16.48
N SER A 301 -23.85 3.56 16.08
CA SER A 301 -22.63 3.08 16.73
C SER A 301 -21.99 4.10 17.69
N GLY A 302 -22.63 5.25 17.90
CA GLY A 302 -22.12 6.31 18.79
C GLY A 302 -22.29 6.02 20.28
N ASN A 303 -23.30 5.23 20.65
CA ASN A 303 -23.59 4.84 22.03
C ASN A 303 -24.00 3.36 22.04
N ASN A 304 -23.15 2.52 22.64
CA ASN A 304 -23.30 1.08 22.85
C ASN A 304 -22.94 0.19 21.65
N ALA A 305 -22.24 -0.90 21.99
CA ALA A 305 -21.91 -2.03 21.13
C ALA A 305 -23.04 -2.37 20.16
N LEU A 306 -22.69 -2.65 18.90
CA LEU A 306 -23.54 -3.18 17.83
C LEU A 306 -24.91 -3.73 18.33
N ILE A 307 -25.90 -2.87 18.52
CA ILE A 307 -27.26 -3.34 18.77
C ILE A 307 -27.85 -3.65 17.40
N MET A 308 -27.74 -4.93 17.03
CA MET A 308 -28.56 -5.51 15.98
C MET A 308 -30.04 -5.30 16.34
N PRO A 309 -30.91 -4.92 15.40
CA PRO A 309 -32.34 -4.93 15.66
C PRO A 309 -32.74 -6.33 16.15
N ALA A 310 -33.37 -6.38 17.32
CA ALA A 310 -33.69 -7.59 18.10
C ALA A 310 -34.81 -8.45 17.48
N ALA A 311 -34.83 -8.57 16.15
CA ALA A 311 -35.74 -9.42 15.40
C ALA A 311 -35.01 -10.21 14.32
N MET A 312 -33.86 -10.81 14.65
CA MET A 312 -33.29 -11.92 13.88
C MET A 312 -32.63 -12.92 14.84
N ASN A 313 -33.44 -13.91 15.23
CA ASN A 313 -33.10 -15.06 16.06
C ASN A 313 -31.72 -15.66 15.76
N GLU A 314 -30.90 -15.82 16.80
CA GLU A 314 -29.97 -16.92 17.15
C GLU A 314 -29.20 -17.72 16.06
N ARG A 315 -29.03 -17.21 14.84
CA ARG A 315 -28.17 -17.80 13.79
C ARG A 315 -27.39 -16.79 12.94
N SER A 316 -27.30 -15.53 13.36
CA SER A 316 -26.67 -14.49 12.54
C SER A 316 -25.16 -14.43 12.75
N ASN A 317 -24.40 -15.13 11.90
CA ASN A 317 -23.02 -14.73 11.60
C ASN A 317 -23.04 -13.22 11.32
N THR A 318 -22.23 -12.45 12.05
CA THR A 318 -21.98 -11.02 11.80
C THR A 318 -22.01 -10.75 10.30
N MET A 319 -23.09 -10.16 9.79
CA MET A 319 -23.15 -9.72 8.39
C MET A 319 -21.99 -8.75 8.20
N ASP A 320 -20.99 -9.20 7.44
CA ASP A 320 -19.82 -8.42 7.10
C ASP A 320 -20.30 -7.26 6.24
N ILE A 321 -20.53 -6.10 6.88
CA ILE A 321 -21.07 -4.89 6.25
C ILE A 321 -20.31 -4.50 4.97
N CYS A 322 -19.04 -4.90 4.88
CA CYS A 322 -18.20 -4.66 3.72
C CYS A 322 -18.55 -5.55 2.52
N LYS A 323 -19.25 -6.66 2.73
CA LYS A 323 -19.79 -7.54 1.66
C LYS A 323 -21.20 -7.14 1.24
N THR A 324 -21.87 -6.27 1.98
CA THR A 324 -23.20 -5.78 1.62
C THR A 324 -23.09 -4.70 0.54
N SER A 325 -23.92 -4.81 -0.50
CA SER A 325 -24.05 -3.78 -1.54
C SER A 325 -24.74 -2.54 -0.98
N CYS A 326 -23.94 -1.62 -0.45
CA CYS A 326 -24.37 -0.42 0.26
C CYS A 326 -24.34 0.86 -0.61
N CYS A 327 -23.92 0.76 -1.86
CA CYS A 327 -23.67 1.92 -2.71
C CYS A 327 -24.15 1.68 -4.15
N PRO A 328 -25.41 2.03 -4.48
CA PRO A 328 -26.01 1.75 -5.78
C PRO A 328 -25.21 2.31 -6.97
N ASP A 329 -24.68 3.54 -6.85
CA ASP A 329 -23.88 4.16 -7.91
C ASP A 329 -22.57 3.41 -8.17
N TYR A 330 -21.91 2.94 -7.12
CA TYR A 330 -20.72 2.08 -7.25
C TYR A 330 -21.06 0.73 -7.90
N VAL A 331 -22.15 0.09 -7.45
CA VAL A 331 -22.63 -1.19 -7.98
C VAL A 331 -23.00 -1.07 -9.47
N LYS A 332 -23.60 0.06 -9.86
CA LYS A 332 -23.92 0.37 -11.25
C LYS A 332 -22.67 0.46 -12.13
N GLN A 333 -21.59 1.09 -11.66
CA GLN A 333 -20.32 1.14 -12.41
C GLN A 333 -19.70 -0.25 -12.61
N LEU A 334 -19.99 -1.19 -11.71
CA LEU A 334 -19.55 -2.58 -11.80
C LEU A 334 -20.48 -3.46 -12.65
N ASN A 335 -21.48 -2.89 -13.34
CA ASN A 335 -22.50 -3.65 -14.08
C ASN A 335 -23.14 -4.78 -13.25
N ASN A 336 -23.31 -4.57 -11.93
CA ASN A 336 -23.80 -5.58 -10.98
C ASN A 336 -22.96 -6.88 -10.91
N THR A 337 -21.72 -6.90 -11.39
CA THR A 337 -20.86 -8.10 -11.39
C THR A 337 -20.16 -8.36 -10.06
N ILE A 338 -20.01 -7.32 -9.24
CA ILE A 338 -19.39 -7.40 -7.92
C ILE A 338 -20.33 -6.72 -6.92
N GLU A 339 -20.79 -7.49 -5.94
CA GLU A 339 -21.59 -7.02 -4.81
C GLU A 339 -20.68 -6.68 -3.63
N GLY A 340 -20.93 -5.56 -2.95
CA GLY A 340 -20.21 -5.19 -1.73
C GLY A 340 -19.87 -3.70 -1.60
N ALA A 341 -19.27 -3.34 -0.47
CA ALA A 341 -18.91 -1.97 -0.14
C ALA A 341 -17.67 -1.51 -0.92
N PRO A 342 -17.64 -0.24 -1.36
CA PRO A 342 -16.44 0.37 -1.91
C PRO A 342 -15.38 0.59 -0.83
N ASP A 343 -14.13 0.69 -1.26
CA ASP A 343 -13.01 0.97 -0.36
C ASP A 343 -13.18 2.30 0.38
N GLY A 344 -12.76 2.29 1.65
CA GLY A 344 -12.86 3.43 2.56
C GLY A 344 -14.25 3.68 3.15
N MET A 345 -15.22 2.78 2.93
CA MET A 345 -16.48 2.80 3.67
C MET A 345 -16.23 2.48 5.15
N PRO A 346 -16.73 3.28 6.12
CA PRO A 346 -16.62 2.94 7.54
C PRO A 346 -17.38 1.65 7.87
N CYS A 347 -16.75 0.76 8.65
CA CYS A 347 -17.35 -0.49 9.12
C CYS A 347 -17.25 -0.70 10.63
N GLY A 348 -16.70 0.27 11.35
CA GLY A 348 -16.57 0.26 12.80
C GLY A 348 -15.66 1.39 13.30
N PRO A 349 -15.51 1.57 14.62
CA PRO A 349 -14.60 2.56 15.19
C PRO A 349 -13.15 2.28 14.75
N HIS A 350 -12.53 3.26 14.06
CA HIS A 350 -11.17 3.11 13.49
C HIS A 350 -11.05 1.93 12.52
N GLN A 351 -12.11 1.62 11.78
CA GLN A 351 -12.13 0.55 10.79
C GLN A 351 -12.82 1.00 9.50
N VAL A 352 -12.31 0.49 8.38
CA VAL A 352 -12.86 0.76 7.04
C VAL A 352 -12.87 -0.53 6.22
N CYS A 353 -13.76 -0.58 5.23
CA CYS A 353 -13.77 -1.62 4.22
C CYS A 353 -12.61 -1.39 3.24
N LEU A 354 -11.82 -2.43 3.00
CA LEU A 354 -10.91 -2.54 1.86
C LEU A 354 -11.20 -3.88 1.19
N GLN A 355 -11.33 -3.94 -0.14
CA GLN A 355 -11.71 -5.14 -0.88
C GLN A 355 -12.81 -5.96 -0.19
N GLN A 356 -13.84 -5.29 0.32
CA GLN A 356 -14.98 -5.91 1.01
C GLN A 356 -14.66 -6.64 2.33
N VAL A 357 -13.53 -6.32 2.95
CA VAL A 357 -13.14 -6.80 4.27
C VAL A 357 -13.00 -5.61 5.23
N CYS A 358 -13.61 -5.71 6.41
CA CYS A 358 -13.47 -4.69 7.45
C CYS A 358 -12.08 -4.79 8.11
N VAL A 359 -11.25 -3.76 7.94
CA VAL A 359 -9.88 -3.72 8.46
C VAL A 359 -9.66 -2.52 9.37
N LYS A 360 -8.69 -2.63 10.29
CA LYS A 360 -8.26 -1.50 11.12
C LYS A 360 -7.58 -0.44 10.25
N ALA A 361 -8.06 0.79 10.35
CA ALA A 361 -7.44 1.96 9.75
C ALA A 361 -7.39 3.08 10.79
N PRO A 362 -6.22 3.66 11.07
CA PRO A 362 -6.17 4.87 11.87
C PRO A 362 -6.89 5.98 11.08
N TRP A 363 -8.14 6.27 11.46
CA TRP A 363 -8.84 7.49 11.03
C TRP A 363 -7.92 8.68 11.34
N PRO A 364 -7.90 9.76 10.53
CA PRO A 364 -6.96 10.85 10.76
C PRO A 364 -7.08 11.30 12.20
N ARG A 365 -5.99 11.12 12.98
CA ARG A 365 -5.79 11.88 14.20
C ARG A 365 -6.13 13.30 13.81
N ARG A 366 -7.14 13.91 14.46
CA ARG A 366 -7.24 15.36 14.46
C ARG A 366 -5.84 15.82 14.82
N GLU A 367 -5.10 16.38 13.86
CA GLU A 367 -3.93 17.17 14.21
C GLU A 367 -4.48 18.17 15.19
N VAL A 368 -4.03 18.05 16.44
CA VAL A 368 -4.39 18.94 17.53
C VAL A 368 -4.22 20.33 16.95
N SER A 369 -5.35 20.96 16.64
CA SER A 369 -5.39 22.38 16.35
C SER A 369 -4.63 23.00 17.48
N LYS A 370 -3.51 23.66 17.16
CA LYS A 370 -2.84 24.53 18.11
C LYS A 370 -3.94 25.42 18.68
N VAL A 371 -4.30 25.17 19.92
CA VAL A 371 -5.02 26.15 20.71
C VAL A 371 -4.01 27.28 20.83
N VAL A 372 -4.22 28.30 20.00
CA VAL A 372 -3.75 29.63 20.31
C VAL A 372 -4.39 29.96 21.64
N THR A 373 -3.62 29.85 22.70
CA THR A 373 -3.93 30.53 23.95
C THR A 373 -3.34 31.93 23.80
N SER A 374 -4.27 32.87 23.88
CA SER A 374 -4.16 34.32 24.00
C SER A 374 -2.95 34.82 24.79
#